data_AF-A0A2T2VL74-F1
#
_entry.id   AF-A0A2T2VL74-F1
#
_cell.length_a   1.000
_cell.length_b   1.000
_cell.length_c   1.000
_cell.angle_alpha   90.00
_cell.angle_beta   90.00
_cell.angle_gamma   90.00
#
_symmetry.space_group_name_H-M   'P 1'
#
loop_
_entity.id
_entity.type
_entity.pdbx_description
1 polymer ?
#
loop_
_entity_poly.entity_id
_entity_poly.type
_entity_poly.pdbx_seq_one_letter_code
_entity_poly.pdbx_strand_id
1 'polypeptide(L)'
;MEQLVISEKPEVNFSANNVCNGDSVNFQNQTSYSGYDISYSWDFDDGETSNKENPNHLYSTFDSYSVTLYAATDSNCVDSLTKTIEVYENPVALYNT
;
A
#
# COMPACT_ATOMS: atom_id res chain seq x y z
N MET A 1 -26.31 11.47 -28.25
CA MET A 1 -25.34 10.48 -27.74
C MET A 1 -25.36 10.65 -26.24
N GLU A 2 -26.01 9.75 -25.51
CA GLU A 2 -25.97 9.75 -24.05
C GLU A 2 -24.68 9.06 -23.63
N GLN A 3 -23.77 9.82 -23.02
CA GLN A 3 -22.56 9.27 -22.44
C GLN A 3 -22.96 8.60 -21.12
N LEU A 4 -22.91 7.27 -21.10
CA LEU A 4 -23.10 6.48 -19.90
C LEU A 4 -21.92 6.77 -18.95
N VAL A 5 -22.13 7.61 -17.94
CA VAL A 5 -21.21 7.72 -16.82
C VAL A 5 -21.53 6.57 -15.89
N ILE A 6 -20.90 5.41 -16.11
CA ILE A 6 -20.87 4.38 -15.08
C ILE A 6 -20.20 5.04 -13.87
N SER A 7 -20.89 5.11 -12.75
CA SER A 7 -20.30 5.56 -11.49
C SER A 7 -19.24 4.54 -11.11
N GLU A 8 -18.01 4.77 -11.56
CA GLU A 8 -16.88 3.86 -11.39
C GLU A 8 -16.33 4.05 -9.99
N LYS A 9 -16.54 3.06 -9.12
CA LYS A 9 -15.73 2.92 -7.91
C LYS A 9 -14.23 3.07 -8.27
N PRO A 10 -13.39 3.60 -7.38
CA PRO A 10 -11.97 3.69 -7.65
C PRO A 10 -11.40 2.28 -7.92
N GLU A 11 -10.54 2.14 -8.93
CA GLU A 11 -9.80 0.91 -9.18
C GLU A 11 -8.52 0.97 -8.34
N VAL A 12 -8.57 0.42 -7.13
CA VAL A 12 -7.45 0.49 -6.18
C VAL A 12 -6.32 -0.38 -6.65
N ASN A 13 -5.13 0.21 -6.73
CA ASN A 13 -3.90 -0.50 -7.04
C ASN A 13 -2.70 0.21 -6.42
N PHE A 14 -1.63 -0.53 -6.18
CA PHE A 14 -0.35 0.02 -5.73
C PHE A 14 0.82 -0.90 -6.04
N SER A 15 2.03 -0.37 -6.00
CA SER A 15 3.25 -1.17 -6.07
C SER A 15 4.19 -0.84 -4.91
N ALA A 16 4.96 -1.84 -4.51
CA ALA A 16 6.03 -1.74 -3.54
C ALA A 16 6.97 -2.94 -3.76
N ASN A 17 8.25 -2.77 -3.42
CA ASN A 17 9.23 -3.84 -3.50
C ASN A 17 9.42 -4.48 -2.13
N ASN A 18 9.77 -5.77 -2.13
CA ASN A 18 10.31 -6.43 -0.95
C ASN A 18 11.68 -5.81 -0.60
N VAL A 19 11.99 -5.76 0.68
CA VAL A 19 13.21 -5.09 1.19
C VAL A 19 13.88 -5.95 2.26
N CYS A 20 15.09 -5.58 2.66
CA CYS A 20 15.76 -6.19 3.81
C CYS A 20 15.38 -5.46 5.11
N ASN A 21 15.54 -6.13 6.24
CA ASN A 21 15.30 -5.53 7.54
C ASN A 21 16.18 -4.29 7.77
N GLY A 22 15.55 -3.18 8.12
CA GLY A 22 16.21 -1.87 8.27
C GLY A 22 16.11 -0.96 7.04
N ASP A 23 15.66 -1.47 5.89
CA ASP A 23 15.33 -0.67 4.72
C ASP A 23 13.87 -0.21 4.76
N SER A 24 13.59 0.99 4.27
CA SER A 24 12.23 1.50 4.16
C SER A 24 11.55 1.04 2.88
N VAL A 25 10.33 0.54 3.01
CA VAL A 25 9.45 0.24 1.88
C VAL A 25 8.85 1.54 1.36
N ASN A 26 8.98 1.77 0.05
CA ASN A 26 8.39 2.91 -0.64
C ASN A 26 7.12 2.42 -1.37
N PHE A 27 5.96 2.90 -0.95
CA PHE A 27 4.68 2.55 -1.56
C PHE A 27 4.30 3.58 -2.63
N GLN A 28 3.93 3.07 -3.81
CA GLN A 28 3.45 3.88 -4.92
C GLN A 28 1.98 3.56 -5.17
N ASN A 29 1.12 4.54 -4.93
CA ASN A 29 -0.28 4.43 -5.28
C ASN A 29 -0.45 4.47 -6.81
N GLN A 30 -1.22 3.51 -7.34
CA GLN A 30 -1.55 3.37 -8.75
C GLN A 30 -3.07 3.31 -8.95
N THR A 31 -3.84 3.78 -7.97
CA THR A 31 -5.30 3.81 -7.99
C THR A 31 -5.76 4.69 -9.14
N SER A 32 -6.68 4.16 -9.95
CA SER A 32 -7.30 4.89 -11.05
C SER A 32 -8.72 5.30 -10.68
N TYR A 33 -9.03 6.59 -10.83
CA TYR A 33 -10.37 7.12 -10.61
C TYR A 33 -10.59 8.37 -11.50
N SER A 34 -11.77 8.48 -12.11
CA SER A 34 -12.10 9.56 -13.04
C SER A 34 -12.78 10.76 -12.37
N GLY A 35 -13.13 10.67 -11.09
CA GLY A 35 -13.65 11.79 -10.29
C GLY A 35 -12.55 12.67 -9.70
N TYR A 36 -12.96 13.68 -8.93
CA TYR A 36 -12.05 14.76 -8.50
C TYR A 36 -11.40 14.50 -7.14
N ASP A 37 -12.17 14.05 -6.15
CA ASP A 37 -11.70 13.92 -4.77
C ASP A 37 -11.68 12.46 -4.34
N ILE A 38 -10.47 11.97 -4.05
CA ILE A 38 -10.21 10.64 -3.52
C ILE A 38 -9.26 10.75 -2.32
N SER A 39 -9.58 10.01 -1.28
CA SER A 39 -8.77 9.92 -0.06
C SER A 39 -8.20 8.52 0.07
N TYR A 40 -7.01 8.42 0.65
CA TYR A 40 -6.28 7.17 0.80
C TYR A 40 -6.00 6.88 2.27
N SER A 41 -6.07 5.61 2.63
CA SER A 41 -5.60 5.12 3.93
C SER A 41 -4.85 3.81 3.73
N TRP A 42 -3.71 3.71 4.38
CA TRP A 42 -2.83 2.55 4.35
C TRP A 42 -2.85 1.88 5.71
N ASP A 43 -2.99 0.56 5.71
CA ASP A 43 -2.74 -0.31 6.85
C ASP A 43 -1.52 -1.18 6.51
N PHE A 44 -0.46 -1.04 7.29
CA PHE A 44 0.80 -1.76 7.05
C PHE A 44 0.86 -3.12 7.74
N ASP A 45 -0.20 -3.55 8.46
CA ASP A 45 -0.26 -4.85 9.16
C ASP A 45 0.77 -5.00 10.30
N ASP A 46 1.30 -3.88 10.80
CA ASP A 46 2.19 -3.80 11.96
C ASP A 46 1.64 -2.91 13.09
N GLY A 47 0.40 -2.43 12.92
CA GLY A 47 -0.28 -1.50 13.81
C GLY A 47 -0.09 -0.02 13.46
N GLU A 48 0.73 0.30 12.46
CA GLU A 48 0.86 1.64 11.91
C GLU A 48 0.00 1.85 10.65
N THR A 49 -0.38 3.11 10.44
CA THR A 49 -1.22 3.52 9.30
C THR A 49 -0.72 4.83 8.69
N SER A 50 -1.13 5.12 7.46
CA SER A 50 -0.81 6.40 6.80
C SER A 50 -1.97 6.88 5.94
N ASN A 51 -2.17 8.20 5.87
CA ASN A 51 -3.12 8.83 4.94
C ASN A 51 -2.42 9.55 3.77
N LYS A 52 -1.09 9.37 3.64
CA LYS A 52 -0.34 9.91 2.49
C LYS A 52 -0.67 9.10 1.25
N GLU A 53 -0.66 9.75 0.10
CA GLU A 53 -0.85 9.07 -1.19
C GLU A 53 0.27 8.06 -1.48
N ASN A 54 1.52 8.47 -1.34
CA ASN A 54 2.71 7.62 -1.53
C ASN A 54 3.56 7.60 -0.25
N PRO A 55 3.24 6.76 0.75
CA PRO A 55 3.99 6.71 1.99
C PRO A 55 5.30 5.94 1.84
N ASN A 56 6.25 6.28 2.71
CA ASN A 56 7.39 5.45 3.02
C ASN A 56 7.17 4.89 4.42
N HIS A 57 7.45 3.60 4.61
CA HIS A 57 7.26 2.90 5.86
C HIS A 57 8.51 2.10 6.23
N LEU A 58 8.82 2.01 7.52
CA LEU A 58 9.96 1.22 8.02
C LEU A 58 9.45 0.20 9.02
N TYR A 59 9.50 -1.07 8.66
CA TYR A 59 9.13 -2.16 9.56
C TYR A 59 10.22 -2.40 10.61
N SER A 60 9.80 -2.64 11.84
CA SER A 60 10.72 -2.90 12.96
C SER A 60 11.32 -4.31 12.94
N THR A 61 10.65 -5.25 12.28
CA THR A 61 11.04 -6.67 12.21
C THR A 61 10.97 -7.17 10.78
N PHE A 62 11.74 -8.22 10.50
CA PHE A 62 11.55 -9.00 9.27
C PHE A 62 10.31 -9.88 9.44
N ASP A 63 9.38 -9.79 8.49
CA ASP A 63 8.19 -10.64 8.41
C ASP A 63 7.53 -10.47 7.04
N SER A 64 6.42 -11.18 6.82
CA SER A 64 5.50 -11.01 5.71
C SER A 64 4.31 -10.16 6.15
N TYR A 65 4.15 -8.98 5.56
CA TYR A 65 3.12 -8.00 5.94
C TYR A 65 2.00 -7.93 4.89
N SER A 66 0.74 -8.03 5.33
CA SER A 66 -0.45 -7.95 4.46
C SER A 66 -0.94 -6.51 4.30
N VAL A 67 -0.19 -5.71 3.54
CA VAL A 67 -0.46 -4.27 3.38
C VAL A 67 -1.76 -4.04 2.62
N THR A 68 -2.65 -3.21 3.20
CA THR A 68 -3.93 -2.85 2.60
C THR A 68 -4.00 -1.36 2.29
N LEU A 69 -4.33 -1.04 1.03
CA LEU A 69 -4.68 0.32 0.60
C LEU A 69 -6.20 0.42 0.50
N TYR A 70 -6.77 1.40 1.19
CA TYR A 70 -8.15 1.83 1.08
C TYR A 70 -8.20 3.12 0.27
N ALA A 71 -9.13 3.21 -0.68
CA ALA A 71 -9.43 4.45 -1.37
C ALA A 71 -10.92 4.76 -1.25
N ALA A 72 -11.24 6.00 -0.86
CA ALA A 72 -12.59 6.47 -0.64
C ALA A 72 -12.86 7.76 -1.40
N THR A 73 -13.97 7.80 -2.14
CA THR A 73 -14.44 8.97 -2.89
C THR A 73 -15.34 9.87 -2.03
N ASP A 74 -15.53 11.11 -2.48
CA ASP A 74 -16.48 12.09 -1.95
C ASP A 74 -17.95 11.60 -1.88
N SER A 75 -18.29 10.67 -2.76
CA SER A 75 -19.58 10.00 -2.91
C SER A 75 -19.73 8.78 -2.00
N ASN A 76 -18.80 8.60 -1.06
CA ASN A 76 -18.71 7.47 -0.13
C ASN A 76 -18.54 6.11 -0.83
N CYS A 77 -18.07 6.07 -2.08
CA CYS A 77 -17.64 4.82 -2.70
C CYS A 77 -16.26 4.46 -2.15
N VAL A 78 -16.14 3.24 -1.60
CA VAL A 78 -14.90 2.73 -1.02
C VAL A 78 -14.51 1.46 -1.73
N ASP A 79 -13.24 1.34 -2.05
CA ASP A 79 -12.63 0.08 -2.51
C ASP A 79 -11.29 -0.11 -1.80
N SER A 80 -10.79 -1.34 -1.80
CA SER A 80 -9.55 -1.69 -1.11
C SER A 80 -8.81 -2.82 -1.80
N LEU A 81 -7.48 -2.80 -1.71
CA LEU A 81 -6.62 -3.87 -2.20
C LEU A 81 -5.58 -4.22 -1.14
N THR A 82 -5.37 -5.52 -0.94
CA THR A 82 -4.31 -6.05 -0.09
C THR A 82 -3.23 -6.71 -0.95
N LYS A 83 -1.95 -6.42 -0.67
CA LYS A 83 -0.79 -7.13 -1.24
C LYS A 83 0.20 -7.47 -0.16
N THR A 84 0.84 -8.63 -0.31
CA THR A 84 1.89 -9.07 0.61
C THR A 84 3.21 -8.39 0.26
N ILE A 85 3.88 -7.83 1.27
CA ILE A 85 5.23 -7.30 1.19
C ILE A 85 6.13 -8.10 2.12
N GLU A 86 7.26 -8.60 1.61
CA GLU A 86 8.23 -9.34 2.41
C GLU A 86 9.37 -8.43 2.85
N VAL A 87 9.64 -8.44 4.17
CA VAL A 87 10.83 -7.85 4.77
C VAL A 87 11.74 -9.00 5.14
N TYR A 88 12.87 -9.13 4.46
CA TYR A 88 13.81 -10.23 4.65
C TYR A 88 14.72 -9.99 5.85
N GLU A 89 15.07 -11.06 6.56
CA GLU A 89 16.12 -11.00 7.56
C GLU A 89 17.47 -10.64 6.91
N ASN A 90 18.31 -9.93 7.66
CA ASN A 90 19.68 -9.67 7.21
C ASN A 90 20.51 -10.95 7.34
N PRO A 91 21.42 -11.22 6.37
CA PRO A 91 22.26 -12.41 6.43
C PRO A 91 23.12 -12.39 7.69
N VAL A 92 23.05 -13.47 8.48
CA VAL A 92 23.93 -13.65 9.64
C VAL A 92 25.30 -14.09 9.16
N ALA A 93 26.34 -13.31 9.42
CA ALA A 93 27.71 -13.71 9.16
C ALA A 93 28.10 -14.84 10.13
N LEU A 94 28.17 -16.08 9.63
CA LEU A 94 28.74 -17.21 10.36
C LEU A 94 30.26 -17.19 10.19
N TYR A 95 30.97 -16.58 11.13
CA TYR A 95 32.42 -16.80 11.23
C TYR A 95 32.65 -18.12 11.97
N ASN A 96 33.00 -19.18 11.24
CA ASN A 96 33.56 -20.38 11.86
C ASN A 96 35.04 -20.11 12.20
N THR A 97 35.34 -20.00 13.49
CA THR A 97 36.71 -20.11 14.05
C THR A 97 37.21 -21.55 14.01
#